data_AF-A0A0L8L898-F1
#
_entry.id   AF-A0A0L8L898-F1
#
_cell.length_a   1.000
_cell.length_b   1.000
_cell.length_c   1.000
_cell.angle_alpha   90.00
_cell.angle_beta   90.00
_cell.angle_gamma   90.00
#
_symmetry.space_group_name_H-M   'P 1'
#
loop_
_entity.id
_entity.type
_entity.pdbx_description
1 polymer ?
#
loop_
_entity_poly.entity_id
_entity_poly.type
_entity_poly.pdbx_seq_one_letter_code
_entity_poly.pdbx_strand_id
1 'polypeptide(L)'
;MMCGMGHTVKNTGYWVPSVALRARIPGAEPAVLLLDGSGRVRGDADLVFEEQSSHPSGAVLTGPSGFELDLNGVESEVERIVVAGWSRHGGFGIPPVLDVVAPDGSPVLSYAPVEAPDVPAVAFGVFYREAGGWKFDGLAEGYGSGLAGLVTAYGVEVAEDERVPALARPVRLTGVVKVPGGAPAPGGYLPGCFPPPERPYELVDGWEFGPVFEPFTAEGHGHQVVTVDASVPPGPVLVEMAHEGEGYVSVHPLSKWNRDEEFLFANALPDFRGCKILEAPEGRPLRLRIVAPGRWVLRVKPVAAARRIETVLHGYGPEPILYTGPVADLQVDFYGSLEIDGGYISAYTYRVEGRTTVPKDDDLLMTANGKLRRSIPLQAGPLVLRYYAAGPWTLTLLDVDKGPS
;
A
#
# COMPACT_ATOMS: atom_id res chain seq x y z
N MET A 1 -27.97 -2.57 -19.81
CA MET A 1 -28.79 -2.85 -18.61
C MET A 1 -28.04 -3.95 -17.86
N MET A 2 -27.39 -3.78 -16.71
CA MET A 2 -27.28 -2.71 -15.72
C MET A 2 -25.81 -2.47 -15.33
N CYS A 3 -25.56 -1.28 -14.80
CA CYS A 3 -24.30 -0.75 -14.31
C CYS A 3 -23.96 -1.37 -12.93
N GLY A 4 -22.70 -1.76 -12.71
CA GLY A 4 -22.23 -2.25 -11.42
C GLY A 4 -21.98 -1.09 -10.45
N MET A 5 -22.86 -0.93 -9.47
CA MET A 5 -22.63 -0.06 -8.31
C MET A 5 -21.84 -0.85 -7.26
N GLY A 6 -20.59 -0.44 -7.02
CA GLY A 6 -19.85 -0.86 -5.83
C GLY A 6 -20.54 -0.27 -4.60
N HIS A 7 -21.26 -1.10 -3.86
CA HIS A 7 -21.95 -0.68 -2.64
C HIS A 7 -20.94 -0.60 -1.50
N THR A 8 -20.50 0.61 -1.16
CA THR A 8 -20.00 0.91 0.19
C THR A 8 -21.20 0.88 1.14
N VAL A 9 -21.26 -0.11 2.03
CA VAL A 9 -22.42 -0.36 2.90
C VAL A 9 -22.45 0.61 4.07
N LYS A 10 -23.61 1.26 4.30
CA LYS A 10 -23.93 1.99 5.54
C LYS A 10 -24.91 1.15 6.39
N ASN A 11 -24.45 0.77 7.58
CA ASN A 11 -25.11 0.23 8.78
C ASN A 11 -26.44 -0.57 8.73
N THR A 12 -26.28 -1.82 9.22
CA THR A 12 -27.22 -2.77 9.87
C THR A 12 -28.16 -3.65 9.03
N GLY A 13 -28.10 -4.96 9.29
CA GLY A 13 -29.09 -5.97 8.98
C GLY A 13 -29.07 -6.50 7.56
N TYR A 14 -27.90 -6.63 6.93
CA TYR A 14 -27.82 -7.09 5.54
C TYR A 14 -27.85 -8.60 5.46
N TRP A 15 -28.77 -9.16 4.66
CA TRP A 15 -28.82 -10.60 4.40
C TRP A 15 -27.59 -11.05 3.62
N VAL A 16 -26.91 -12.08 4.11
CA VAL A 16 -25.78 -12.70 3.42
C VAL A 16 -26.19 -14.08 2.90
N PRO A 17 -25.64 -14.52 1.75
CA PRO A 17 -25.94 -15.84 1.24
C PRO A 17 -25.40 -16.89 2.22
N SER A 18 -26.24 -17.87 2.55
CA SER A 18 -25.85 -19.04 3.32
C SER A 18 -25.07 -20.01 2.42
N VAL A 19 -23.82 -19.68 2.14
CA VAL A 19 -22.83 -20.48 1.39
C VAL A 19 -21.47 -20.34 2.06
N ALA A 20 -20.48 -21.12 1.64
CA ALA A 20 -19.09 -20.89 2.04
C ALA A 20 -18.62 -19.52 1.54
N LEU A 21 -18.28 -18.62 2.46
CA LEU A 21 -17.79 -17.29 2.16
C LEU A 21 -16.26 -17.29 2.25
N ARG A 22 -15.60 -16.50 1.41
CA ARG A 22 -14.18 -16.20 1.50
C ARG A 22 -14.01 -14.76 1.94
N ALA A 23 -13.26 -14.55 3.00
CA ALA A 23 -13.06 -13.24 3.59
C ALA A 23 -11.57 -12.94 3.74
N ARG A 24 -11.21 -11.66 3.69
CA ARG A 24 -9.85 -11.19 3.96
C ARG A 24 -9.89 -9.84 4.67
N ILE A 25 -8.87 -9.60 5.48
CA ILE A 25 -8.65 -8.31 6.13
C ILE A 25 -7.23 -7.87 5.75
N PRO A 26 -7.06 -7.15 4.62
CA PRO A 26 -5.72 -6.80 4.15
C PRO A 26 -4.94 -6.01 5.21
N GLY A 27 -3.75 -6.49 5.56
CA GLY A 27 -2.90 -5.87 6.58
C GLY A 27 -3.27 -6.19 8.03
N ALA A 28 -4.15 -7.18 8.26
CA ALA A 28 -4.47 -7.69 9.58
C ALA A 28 -4.50 -9.22 9.63
N GLU A 29 -4.18 -9.77 10.78
CA GLU A 29 -4.34 -11.20 11.07
C GLU A 29 -5.80 -11.46 11.49
N PRO A 30 -6.50 -12.43 10.86
CA PRO A 30 -7.89 -12.69 11.17
C PRO A 30 -8.05 -13.42 12.52
N ALA A 31 -9.09 -13.05 13.25
CA ALA A 31 -9.61 -13.80 14.40
C ALA A 31 -11.13 -13.94 14.25
N VAL A 32 -11.65 -15.15 14.40
CA VAL A 32 -13.08 -15.45 14.25
C VAL A 32 -13.58 -16.12 15.52
N LEU A 33 -14.66 -15.59 16.10
CA LEU A 33 -15.24 -16.08 17.35
C LEU A 33 -16.67 -16.57 17.12
N LEU A 34 -16.94 -17.82 17.47
CA LEU A 34 -18.26 -18.42 17.39
C LEU A 34 -18.94 -18.30 18.76
N LEU A 35 -20.10 -17.66 18.82
CA LEU A 35 -20.76 -17.29 20.07
C LEU A 35 -22.11 -18.00 20.20
N ASP A 36 -22.39 -18.47 21.41
CA ASP A 36 -23.68 -19.02 21.79
C ASP A 36 -24.73 -17.92 22.06
N GLY A 37 -25.94 -18.32 22.47
CA GLY A 37 -27.03 -17.38 22.79
C GLY A 37 -26.74 -16.43 23.96
N SER A 38 -25.70 -16.69 24.77
CA SER A 38 -25.22 -15.76 25.80
C SER A 38 -24.31 -14.67 25.25
N GLY A 39 -23.87 -14.78 23.99
CA GLY A 39 -22.92 -13.87 23.36
C GLY A 39 -21.46 -14.17 23.73
N ARG A 40 -21.16 -15.40 24.17
CA ARG A 40 -19.81 -15.84 24.55
C ARG A 40 -19.41 -17.09 23.77
N VAL A 41 -18.10 -17.33 23.68
CA VAL A 41 -17.57 -18.61 23.20
C VAL A 41 -17.96 -19.73 24.18
N ARG A 42 -18.20 -20.94 23.68
CA ARG A 42 -18.50 -22.12 24.53
C ARG A 42 -17.22 -22.74 25.10
N GLY A 43 -16.08 -22.43 24.49
CA GLY A 43 -14.72 -22.79 24.91
C GLY A 43 -13.69 -22.37 23.86
N ASP A 44 -12.41 -22.65 24.11
CA ASP A 44 -11.29 -22.19 23.26
C ASP A 44 -11.38 -22.67 21.80
N ALA A 45 -12.06 -23.80 21.57
CA ALA A 45 -12.32 -24.33 20.24
C ALA A 45 -13.14 -23.38 19.33
N ASP A 46 -13.96 -22.51 19.92
CA ASP A 46 -14.80 -21.54 19.22
C ASP A 46 -14.03 -20.26 18.82
N LEU A 47 -12.73 -20.16 19.14
CA LEU A 47 -11.83 -19.10 18.69
C LEU A 47 -10.90 -19.63 17.59
N VAL A 48 -11.02 -19.11 16.38
CA VAL A 48 -10.13 -19.45 15.26
C VAL A 48 -9.19 -18.27 14.97
N PHE A 49 -7.89 -18.51 15.03
CA PHE A 49 -6.83 -17.52 14.88
C PHE A 49 -5.52 -18.19 14.42
N GLU A 50 -4.38 -17.48 14.42
CA GLU A 50 -3.10 -18.02 13.93
C GLU A 50 -2.74 -19.40 14.49
N GLU A 51 -2.86 -19.59 15.82
CA GLU A 51 -2.43 -20.83 16.49
C GLU A 51 -3.47 -21.95 16.39
N GLN A 52 -4.72 -21.61 16.04
CA GLN A 52 -5.82 -22.54 15.81
C GLN A 52 -6.53 -22.16 14.53
N SER A 53 -6.00 -22.65 13.41
CA SER A 53 -6.43 -22.24 12.07
C SER A 53 -7.75 -22.85 11.58
N SER A 54 -8.38 -23.74 12.36
CA SER A 54 -9.69 -24.31 12.01
C SER A 54 -10.58 -24.53 13.22
N HIS A 55 -11.89 -24.34 13.01
CA HIS A 55 -12.91 -24.74 13.96
C HIS A 55 -13.17 -26.26 13.85
N PRO A 56 -13.41 -27.01 14.95
CA PRO A 56 -13.63 -28.47 14.88
C PRO A 56 -14.80 -28.92 14.00
N SER A 57 -15.83 -28.07 13.82
CA SER A 57 -16.94 -28.37 12.90
C SER A 57 -16.59 -28.18 11.42
N GLY A 58 -15.44 -27.57 11.11
CA GLY A 58 -15.04 -27.20 9.76
C GLY A 58 -15.71 -25.93 9.22
N ALA A 59 -16.60 -25.29 10.00
CA ALA A 59 -17.33 -24.10 9.59
C ALA A 59 -16.43 -22.87 9.39
N VAL A 60 -15.23 -22.85 9.99
CA VAL A 60 -14.24 -21.77 9.84
C VAL A 60 -12.86 -22.35 9.59
N LEU A 61 -12.15 -21.80 8.61
CA LEU A 61 -10.77 -22.15 8.27
C LEU A 61 -10.00 -20.89 7.90
N THR A 62 -8.86 -20.62 8.55
CA THR A 62 -7.95 -19.53 8.20
C THR A 62 -6.80 -20.05 7.32
N GLY A 63 -6.25 -19.16 6.49
CA GLY A 63 -5.12 -19.46 5.62
C GLY A 63 -4.42 -18.19 5.12
N PRO A 64 -3.35 -18.33 4.31
CA PRO A 64 -2.51 -17.20 3.91
C PRO A 64 -3.24 -16.10 3.12
N SER A 65 -4.33 -16.46 2.44
CA SER A 65 -5.13 -15.55 1.61
C SER A 65 -6.35 -14.97 2.33
N GLY A 66 -6.52 -15.21 3.64
CA GLY A 66 -7.69 -14.81 4.42
C GLY A 66 -8.33 -15.98 5.18
N PHE A 67 -9.65 -16.05 5.26
CA PHE A 67 -10.37 -17.13 5.92
C PHE A 67 -11.65 -17.51 5.19
N GLU A 68 -12.05 -18.77 5.31
CA GLU A 68 -13.31 -19.29 4.80
C GLU A 68 -14.31 -19.45 5.96
N LEU A 69 -15.58 -19.13 5.69
CA LEU A 69 -16.69 -19.18 6.62
C LEU A 69 -17.87 -19.91 5.98
N ASP A 70 -18.10 -21.17 6.31
CA ASP A 70 -19.27 -21.94 5.87
C ASP A 70 -20.45 -21.74 6.83
N LEU A 71 -21.27 -20.74 6.53
CA LEU A 71 -22.44 -20.39 7.32
C LEU A 71 -23.51 -21.50 7.39
N ASN A 72 -23.53 -22.46 6.46
CA ASN A 72 -24.45 -23.61 6.53
C ASN A 72 -23.94 -24.70 7.48
N GLY A 73 -22.61 -24.83 7.59
CA GLY A 73 -21.95 -25.82 8.44
C GLY A 73 -21.96 -25.45 9.92
N VAL A 74 -22.34 -24.21 10.26
CA VAL A 74 -22.37 -23.72 11.63
C VAL A 74 -23.46 -24.42 12.44
N GLU A 75 -23.09 -24.96 13.60
CA GLU A 75 -24.00 -25.67 14.50
C GLU A 75 -25.11 -24.76 15.06
N SER A 76 -26.26 -25.34 15.42
CA SER A 76 -27.42 -24.59 15.90
C SER A 76 -27.21 -23.87 17.23
N GLU A 77 -26.23 -24.30 18.02
CA GLU A 77 -25.85 -23.69 19.29
C GLU A 77 -25.08 -22.37 19.10
N VAL A 78 -24.50 -22.15 17.91
CA VAL A 78 -23.82 -20.90 17.55
C VAL A 78 -24.85 -19.95 16.92
N GLU A 79 -25.15 -18.88 17.64
CA GLU A 79 -26.12 -17.87 17.22
C GLU A 79 -25.47 -16.68 16.52
N ARG A 80 -24.19 -16.40 16.83
CA ARG A 80 -23.44 -15.27 16.29
C ARG A 80 -21.99 -15.65 15.96
N ILE A 81 -21.40 -14.99 14.96
CA ILE A 81 -20.00 -15.17 14.56
C ILE A 81 -19.37 -13.79 14.42
N VAL A 82 -18.43 -13.46 15.30
CA VAL A 82 -17.70 -12.19 15.24
C VAL A 82 -16.47 -12.37 14.38
N VAL A 83 -16.30 -11.46 13.42
CA VAL A 83 -15.08 -11.35 12.61
C VAL A 83 -14.26 -10.19 13.12
N ALA A 84 -13.05 -10.50 13.53
CA ALA A 84 -12.06 -9.57 14.03
C ALA A 84 -10.76 -9.68 13.24
N GLY A 85 -9.95 -8.64 13.38
CA GLY A 85 -8.58 -8.61 12.90
C GLY A 85 -7.71 -7.95 13.95
N TRP A 86 -6.45 -8.36 13.99
CA TRP A 86 -5.46 -7.84 14.93
C TRP A 86 -4.12 -7.64 14.23
N SER A 87 -3.26 -6.83 14.82
CA SER A 87 -1.92 -6.53 14.30
C SER A 87 -0.87 -6.95 15.33
N ARG A 88 0.15 -7.71 14.89
CA ARG A 88 1.32 -8.08 15.69
C ARG A 88 2.22 -6.87 16.03
N HIS A 89 1.97 -5.74 15.39
CA HIS A 89 2.84 -4.56 15.42
C HIS A 89 2.21 -3.35 16.11
N GLY A 90 1.11 -3.54 16.87
CA GLY A 90 0.35 -2.45 17.48
C GLY A 90 -0.89 -2.12 16.66
N GLY A 91 -1.23 -0.85 16.49
CA GLY A 91 -2.42 -0.41 15.73
C GLY A 91 -2.37 -0.66 14.22
N PHE A 92 -3.44 -0.30 13.50
CA PHE A 92 -3.60 -0.52 12.06
C PHE A 92 -3.20 0.67 11.19
N GLY A 93 -3.03 1.88 11.76
CA GLY A 93 -2.60 3.10 11.07
C GLY A 93 -3.63 3.72 10.09
N ILE A 94 -4.47 2.90 9.44
CA ILE A 94 -5.69 3.30 8.71
C ILE A 94 -6.81 2.33 9.09
N PRO A 95 -8.10 2.70 8.95
CA PRO A 95 -9.19 1.77 9.21
C PRO A 95 -9.04 0.53 8.30
N PRO A 96 -8.81 -0.65 8.88
CA PRO A 96 -8.70 -1.87 8.08
C PRO A 96 -10.04 -2.17 7.40
N VAL A 97 -10.02 -2.95 6.32
CA VAL A 97 -11.22 -3.29 5.55
C VAL A 97 -11.44 -4.79 5.57
N LEU A 98 -12.64 -5.22 5.94
CA LEU A 98 -13.10 -6.60 5.78
C LEU A 98 -13.76 -6.75 4.40
N ASP A 99 -13.13 -7.50 3.50
CA ASP A 99 -13.73 -7.89 2.22
C ASP A 99 -14.25 -9.32 2.31
N VAL A 100 -15.46 -9.58 1.81
CA VAL A 100 -16.07 -10.91 1.76
C VAL A 100 -16.65 -11.18 0.37
N VAL A 101 -16.39 -12.36 -0.17
CA VAL A 101 -16.87 -12.82 -1.48
C VAL A 101 -17.46 -14.23 -1.37
N ALA A 102 -18.34 -14.57 -2.31
CA ALA A 102 -18.88 -15.91 -2.49
C ALA A 102 -17.87 -16.83 -3.22
N PRO A 103 -18.08 -18.16 -3.29
CA PRO A 103 -17.13 -19.10 -3.91
C PRO A 103 -16.86 -18.82 -5.40
N ASP A 104 -17.83 -18.24 -6.09
CA ASP A 104 -17.76 -17.84 -7.49
C ASP A 104 -17.02 -16.49 -7.69
N GLY A 105 -16.55 -15.87 -6.62
CA GLY A 105 -15.86 -14.57 -6.62
C GLY A 105 -16.78 -13.36 -6.58
N SER A 106 -18.11 -13.55 -6.52
CA SER A 106 -19.07 -12.45 -6.42
C SER A 106 -18.90 -11.69 -5.09
N PRO A 107 -18.86 -10.35 -5.09
CA PRO A 107 -18.73 -9.57 -3.86
C PRO A 107 -19.98 -9.74 -2.99
N VAL A 108 -19.78 -10.04 -1.70
CA VAL A 108 -20.84 -10.21 -0.70
C VAL A 108 -20.94 -8.99 0.20
N LEU A 109 -19.83 -8.55 0.79
CA LEU A 109 -19.74 -7.27 1.50
C LEU A 109 -18.29 -6.77 1.54
N SER A 110 -18.14 -5.46 1.70
CA SER A 110 -16.88 -4.80 2.05
C SER A 110 -17.17 -3.79 3.16
N TYR A 111 -16.50 -3.94 4.31
CA TYR A 111 -16.77 -3.17 5.52
C TYR A 111 -15.49 -2.51 6.05
N ALA A 112 -15.54 -1.19 6.17
CA ALA A 112 -14.48 -0.38 6.76
C ALA A 112 -15.06 0.43 7.94
N PRO A 113 -14.48 0.36 9.14
CA PRO A 113 -14.84 1.25 10.24
C PRO A 113 -14.66 2.72 9.83
N VAL A 114 -15.67 3.56 10.04
CA VAL A 114 -15.62 4.99 9.64
C VAL A 114 -14.61 5.77 10.51
N GLU A 115 -14.49 5.40 11.78
CA GLU A 115 -13.55 5.95 12.76
C GLU A 115 -12.98 4.77 13.57
N ALA A 116 -12.01 4.03 13.04
CA ALA A 116 -11.26 3.08 13.86
C ALA A 116 -10.23 3.86 14.68
N PRO A 117 -10.32 3.91 16.02
CA PRO A 117 -9.19 4.34 16.83
C PRO A 117 -7.99 3.43 16.49
N ASP A 118 -6.78 3.97 16.51
CA ASP A 118 -5.55 3.21 16.20
C ASP A 118 -5.24 2.22 17.32
N VAL A 119 -5.96 1.11 17.29
CA VAL A 119 -5.94 0.07 18.32
C VAL A 119 -5.42 -1.24 17.72
N PRO A 120 -4.73 -2.07 18.52
CA PRO A 120 -4.11 -3.29 18.02
C PRO A 120 -5.05 -4.43 17.63
N ALA A 121 -6.35 -4.35 17.95
CA ALA A 121 -7.34 -5.28 17.44
C ALA A 121 -8.70 -4.60 17.22
N VAL A 122 -9.43 -5.03 16.20
CA VAL A 122 -10.76 -4.49 15.85
C VAL A 122 -11.72 -5.64 15.55
N ALA A 123 -12.91 -5.62 16.16
CA ALA A 123 -14.05 -6.42 15.71
C ALA A 123 -14.79 -5.66 14.61
N PHE A 124 -14.74 -6.20 13.39
CA PHE A 124 -15.32 -5.58 12.20
C PHE A 124 -16.83 -5.69 12.20
N GLY A 125 -17.34 -6.88 12.47
CA GLY A 125 -18.77 -7.14 12.41
C GLY A 125 -19.14 -8.52 12.89
N VAL A 126 -20.45 -8.76 12.92
CA VAL A 126 -21.05 -9.99 13.41
C VAL A 126 -22.01 -10.55 12.37
N PHE A 127 -21.84 -11.83 12.05
CA PHE A 127 -22.86 -12.62 11.38
C PHE A 127 -23.81 -13.18 12.43
N TYR A 128 -25.12 -13.06 12.23
CA TYR A 128 -26.11 -13.57 13.18
C TYR A 128 -27.30 -14.20 12.45
N ARG A 129 -27.98 -15.14 13.13
CA ARG A 129 -29.17 -15.81 12.59
C ARG A 129 -30.41 -14.96 12.78
N GLU A 130 -31.20 -14.82 11.73
CA GLU A 130 -32.54 -14.24 11.78
C GLU A 130 -33.44 -14.99 10.80
N ALA A 131 -34.65 -15.37 11.23
CA ALA A 131 -35.65 -16.05 10.39
C ALA A 131 -35.14 -17.25 9.54
N GLY A 132 -34.16 -18.00 10.05
CA GLY A 132 -33.59 -19.17 9.37
C GLY A 132 -32.51 -18.88 8.33
N GLY A 133 -32.09 -17.63 8.18
CA GLY A 133 -30.93 -17.23 7.37
C GLY A 133 -29.91 -16.42 8.17
N TRP A 134 -28.86 -15.96 7.50
CA TRP A 134 -27.77 -15.18 8.10
C TRP A 134 -27.81 -13.72 7.68
N LYS A 135 -27.51 -12.84 8.63
CA LYS A 135 -27.36 -11.40 8.43
C LYS A 135 -26.01 -10.95 8.94
N PHE A 136 -25.52 -9.83 8.41
CA PHE A 136 -24.28 -9.18 8.86
C PHE A 136 -24.57 -7.78 9.39
N ASP A 137 -24.00 -7.49 10.56
CA ASP A 137 -23.92 -6.16 11.17
C ASP A 137 -22.47 -5.72 11.33
N GLY A 138 -22.18 -4.47 10.94
CA GLY A 138 -20.90 -3.84 11.24
C GLY A 138 -20.86 -3.38 12.70
N LEU A 139 -19.77 -3.69 13.41
CA LEU A 139 -19.56 -3.35 14.83
C LEU A 139 -18.57 -2.20 15.01
N ALA A 140 -17.41 -2.26 14.34
CA ALA A 140 -16.31 -1.29 14.50
C ALA A 140 -15.84 -1.09 15.95
N GLU A 141 -15.71 -2.17 16.72
CA GLU A 141 -15.22 -2.11 18.10
C GLU A 141 -13.71 -2.27 18.16
N GLY A 142 -13.02 -1.30 18.76
CA GLY A 142 -11.57 -1.32 18.92
C GLY A 142 -11.10 -1.78 20.30
N TYR A 143 -10.05 -2.59 20.35
CA TYR A 143 -9.49 -3.18 21.57
C TYR A 143 -8.04 -2.72 21.77
N GLY A 144 -7.85 -1.78 22.71
CA GLY A 144 -6.55 -1.17 23.01
C GLY A 144 -5.50 -2.14 23.58
N SER A 145 -5.93 -3.23 24.21
CA SER A 145 -5.06 -4.32 24.70
C SER A 145 -4.89 -5.45 23.68
N GLY A 146 -5.23 -5.21 22.41
CA GLY A 146 -4.99 -6.12 21.30
C GLY A 146 -5.90 -7.33 21.32
N LEU A 147 -5.45 -8.40 20.66
CA LEU A 147 -6.21 -9.64 20.55
C LEU A 147 -6.62 -10.18 21.92
N ALA A 148 -5.75 -10.11 22.93
CA ALA A 148 -6.04 -10.54 24.31
C ALA A 148 -7.26 -9.83 24.91
N GLY A 149 -7.39 -8.51 24.72
CA GLY A 149 -8.56 -7.76 25.17
C GLY A 149 -9.84 -8.14 24.43
N LEU A 150 -9.71 -8.36 23.12
CA LEU A 150 -10.80 -8.76 22.25
C LEU A 150 -11.35 -10.12 22.67
N VAL A 151 -10.51 -11.15 22.77
CA VAL A 151 -10.97 -12.51 23.11
C VAL A 151 -11.50 -12.59 24.54
N THR A 152 -10.94 -11.81 25.48
CA THR A 152 -11.46 -11.72 26.86
C THR A 152 -12.88 -11.14 26.89
N ALA A 153 -13.18 -10.15 26.05
CA ALA A 153 -14.52 -9.55 25.97
C ALA A 153 -15.60 -10.57 25.56
N TYR A 154 -15.21 -11.59 24.80
CA TYR A 154 -16.08 -12.68 24.34
C TYR A 154 -15.97 -13.97 25.18
N GLY A 155 -15.26 -13.93 26.31
CA GLY A 155 -15.27 -15.00 27.31
C GLY A 155 -14.11 -15.98 27.28
N VAL A 156 -13.05 -15.72 26.50
CA VAL A 156 -11.81 -16.52 26.50
C VAL A 156 -10.93 -16.09 27.69
N GLU A 157 -10.38 -17.06 28.44
CA GLU A 157 -9.41 -16.78 29.50
C GLU A 157 -7.99 -16.67 28.91
N VAL A 158 -7.27 -15.58 29.23
CA VAL A 158 -5.89 -15.33 28.78
C VAL A 158 -4.97 -15.27 30.00
N ALA A 159 -3.81 -15.95 29.93
CA ALA A 159 -2.81 -16.00 31.00
C ALA A 159 -2.26 -14.61 31.35
N GLU A 160 -1.92 -14.37 32.63
CA GLU A 160 -1.54 -13.04 33.12
C GLU A 160 -0.25 -12.48 32.50
N ASP A 161 0.67 -13.33 32.03
CA ASP A 161 1.95 -12.92 31.42
C ASP A 161 1.81 -12.36 29.98
N GLU A 162 0.66 -12.54 29.31
CA GLU A 162 0.41 -12.05 27.95
C GLU A 162 -0.34 -10.71 27.90
N ARG A 163 -0.73 -10.14 29.05
CA ARG A 163 -1.34 -8.80 29.11
C ARG A 163 -0.28 -7.71 29.05
N VAL A 164 -0.15 -7.07 27.88
CA VAL A 164 0.61 -5.83 27.77
C VAL A 164 -0.17 -4.67 28.42
N PRO A 165 0.40 -3.87 29.34
CA PRO A 165 -0.31 -2.73 29.93
C PRO A 165 -0.55 -1.64 28.88
N ALA A 166 -1.74 -1.05 28.87
CA ALA A 166 -2.07 0.11 28.03
C ALA A 166 -1.12 1.29 28.31
N LEU A 167 -0.41 1.77 27.29
CA LEU A 167 0.60 2.82 27.43
C LEU A 167 -0.03 4.20 27.70
N ALA A 168 0.32 4.78 28.85
CA ALA A 168 0.14 6.19 29.15
C ALA A 168 1.46 6.97 28.92
N ARG A 169 1.42 7.89 27.94
CA ARG A 169 2.32 9.05 27.68
C ARG A 169 3.75 8.80 27.13
N PRO A 170 4.26 9.73 26.28
CA PRO A 170 5.53 9.56 25.56
C PRO A 170 6.76 9.91 26.42
N VAL A 171 7.83 9.13 26.26
CA VAL A 171 9.16 9.40 26.82
C VAL A 171 10.04 10.07 25.77
N ARG A 172 10.74 11.16 26.15
CA ARG A 172 11.81 11.76 25.34
C ARG A 172 13.09 10.94 25.46
N LEU A 173 13.80 10.71 24.36
CA LEU A 173 15.18 10.22 24.38
C LEU A 173 16.14 11.27 23.83
N THR A 174 17.00 11.74 24.73
CA THR A 174 18.25 12.46 24.44
C THR A 174 19.37 11.45 24.27
N GLY A 175 20.18 11.57 23.21
CA GLY A 175 21.49 10.90 23.14
C GLY A 175 21.98 10.62 21.72
N VAL A 176 22.77 11.56 21.17
CA VAL A 176 23.58 11.36 19.95
C VAL A 176 24.89 10.68 20.34
N VAL A 177 25.24 9.57 19.70
CA VAL A 177 26.63 9.07 19.66
C VAL A 177 27.13 9.18 18.21
N LYS A 178 28.17 9.99 18.03
CA LYS A 178 28.85 10.24 16.75
C LYS A 178 29.90 9.15 16.53
N VAL A 179 29.83 8.41 15.42
CA VAL A 179 30.92 7.54 14.96
C VAL A 179 31.68 8.25 13.82
N PRO A 180 33.03 8.31 13.81
CA PRO A 180 33.78 9.03 12.78
C PRO A 180 33.99 8.20 11.50
N GLY A 181 33.74 8.84 10.35
CA GLY A 181 34.61 8.84 9.17
C GLY A 181 34.78 7.55 8.36
N GLY A 182 33.89 7.33 7.40
CA GLY A 182 34.14 6.54 6.19
C GLY A 182 33.65 7.30 4.96
N ALA A 183 34.51 7.52 3.98
CA ALA A 183 34.17 8.22 2.73
C ALA A 183 33.17 7.37 1.89
N PRO A 184 32.16 7.98 1.24
CA PRO A 184 31.18 7.24 0.45
C PRO A 184 31.76 6.77 -0.89
N ALA A 185 31.46 5.53 -1.27
CA ALA A 185 31.77 4.95 -2.58
C ALA A 185 30.80 5.47 -3.69
N PRO A 186 31.19 5.46 -4.98
CA PRO A 186 30.38 6.00 -6.06
C PRO A 186 29.26 5.03 -6.48
N GLY A 187 28.01 5.53 -6.58
CA GLY A 187 27.02 5.02 -7.54
C GLY A 187 25.98 3.99 -7.09
N GLY A 188 26.02 3.46 -5.86
CA GLY A 188 25.00 2.53 -5.36
C GLY A 188 23.78 3.23 -4.74
N TYR A 189 22.56 2.88 -5.14
CA TYR A 189 21.37 3.23 -4.34
C TYR A 189 21.42 2.41 -3.05
N LEU A 190 21.59 3.07 -1.90
CA LEU A 190 21.45 2.44 -0.58
C LEU A 190 20.00 2.65 -0.10
N PRO A 191 19.18 1.59 0.00
CA PRO A 191 17.91 1.65 0.72
C PRO A 191 18.18 2.11 2.16
N GLY A 192 17.34 3.02 2.69
CA GLY A 192 17.39 3.41 4.11
C GLY A 192 18.24 4.63 4.49
N CYS A 193 18.81 5.39 3.54
CA CYS A 193 19.46 6.66 3.89
C CYS A 193 18.50 7.86 3.74
N PHE A 194 18.00 8.35 4.87
CA PHE A 194 17.25 9.61 4.96
C PHE A 194 18.15 10.76 5.51
N PRO A 195 18.03 12.00 4.98
CA PRO A 195 17.36 12.33 3.72
C PRO A 195 18.17 11.78 2.52
N PRO A 196 17.51 11.54 1.37
CA PRO A 196 18.22 11.06 0.19
C PRO A 196 19.26 12.09 -0.25
N PRO A 197 20.51 11.67 -0.53
CA PRO A 197 21.54 12.58 -1.00
C PRO A 197 21.05 13.28 -2.27
N GLU A 198 21.29 14.59 -2.34
CA GLU A 198 21.03 15.34 -3.55
C GLU A 198 21.90 14.78 -4.66
N ARG A 199 21.25 14.32 -5.73
CA ARG A 199 21.96 13.82 -6.91
C ARG A 199 22.05 14.98 -7.87
N PRO A 200 23.27 15.40 -8.29
CA PRO A 200 23.41 16.25 -9.45
C PRO A 200 22.61 15.62 -10.59
N TYR A 201 21.73 16.40 -11.20
CA TYR A 201 21.03 15.97 -12.41
C TYR A 201 21.65 16.73 -13.58
N GLU A 202 21.92 16.00 -14.64
CA GLU A 202 22.25 16.58 -15.93
C GLU A 202 20.99 16.46 -16.79
N LEU A 203 20.62 17.56 -17.44
CA LEU A 203 19.49 17.53 -18.37
C LEU A 203 19.86 16.58 -19.52
N VAL A 204 18.92 15.71 -19.88
CA VAL A 204 19.11 14.83 -21.03
C VAL A 204 19.07 15.68 -22.31
N ASP A 205 20.16 15.66 -23.08
CA ASP A 205 20.25 16.35 -24.36
C ASP A 205 19.11 15.93 -25.30
N GLY A 206 18.44 16.93 -25.89
CA GLY A 206 17.29 16.71 -26.79
C GLY A 206 15.99 16.29 -26.09
N TRP A 207 15.94 16.28 -24.75
CA TRP A 207 14.70 16.01 -24.01
C TRP A 207 13.82 17.26 -23.91
N GLU A 208 12.72 17.27 -24.64
CA GLU A 208 11.79 18.41 -24.69
C GLU A 208 10.50 18.17 -23.89
N PHE A 209 10.32 16.97 -23.33
CA PHE A 209 9.11 16.63 -22.59
C PHE A 209 9.14 17.20 -21.17
N GLY A 210 8.37 18.28 -21.00
CA GLY A 210 8.20 18.98 -19.74
C GLY A 210 9.09 20.22 -19.62
N PRO A 211 8.68 21.20 -18.81
CA PRO A 211 9.46 22.42 -18.59
C PRO A 211 10.77 22.17 -17.84
N VAL A 212 11.76 23.02 -18.09
CA VAL A 212 13.02 23.10 -17.35
C VAL A 212 12.95 24.29 -16.39
N PHE A 213 13.26 24.05 -15.12
CA PHE A 213 13.15 25.02 -14.02
C PHE A 213 14.03 24.60 -12.84
N GLU A 214 14.28 25.52 -11.91
CA GLU A 214 15.00 25.23 -10.67
C GLU A 214 14.15 24.36 -9.72
N PRO A 215 14.70 23.27 -9.14
CA PRO A 215 13.94 22.40 -8.26
C PRO A 215 13.35 23.11 -7.04
N PHE A 216 12.08 22.83 -6.77
CA PHE A 216 11.45 23.19 -5.49
C PHE A 216 11.72 22.10 -4.46
N THR A 217 12.06 22.48 -3.23
CA THR A 217 12.24 21.55 -2.11
C THR A 217 11.43 22.03 -0.90
N ALA A 218 10.71 21.09 -0.27
CA ALA A 218 10.06 21.29 1.01
C ALA A 218 10.48 20.17 1.98
N GLU A 219 10.66 20.53 3.24
CA GLU A 219 10.90 19.59 4.33
C GLU A 219 9.79 19.73 5.36
N GLY A 220 9.47 18.64 6.04
CA GLY A 220 8.42 18.67 7.03
C GLY A 220 8.40 17.45 7.94
N HIS A 221 7.36 17.40 8.76
CA HIS A 221 7.12 16.30 9.69
C HIS A 221 5.63 16.05 9.85
N GLY A 222 5.24 14.79 9.87
CA GLY A 222 3.84 14.39 10.01
C GLY A 222 3.01 14.78 8.78
N HIS A 223 1.69 14.79 8.98
CA HIS A 223 0.74 15.11 7.91
C HIS A 223 0.71 16.61 7.64
N GLN A 224 0.92 17.01 6.39
CA GLN A 224 0.97 18.42 6.01
C GLN A 224 0.46 18.63 4.58
N VAL A 225 0.00 19.83 4.28
CA VAL A 225 -0.28 20.25 2.90
C VAL A 225 0.84 21.19 2.45
N VAL A 226 1.53 20.81 1.39
CA VAL A 226 2.55 21.63 0.74
C VAL A 226 1.92 22.38 -0.42
N THR A 227 2.21 23.67 -0.52
CA THR A 227 1.88 24.47 -1.70
C THR A 227 3.18 24.84 -2.38
N VAL A 228 3.37 24.33 -3.59
CA VAL A 228 4.54 24.58 -4.42
C VAL A 228 4.47 26.03 -4.90
N ASP A 229 5.60 26.74 -4.83
CA ASP A 229 5.64 28.14 -5.23
C ASP A 229 5.62 28.31 -6.76
N ALA A 230 5.49 29.56 -7.21
CA ALA A 230 5.29 29.91 -8.61
C ALA A 230 6.52 29.71 -9.52
N SER A 231 7.68 29.32 -8.97
CA SER A 231 8.86 28.94 -9.75
C SER A 231 8.66 27.63 -10.52
N VAL A 232 7.72 26.78 -10.09
CA VAL A 232 7.36 25.56 -10.80
C VAL A 232 6.28 25.87 -11.85
N PRO A 233 6.60 25.78 -13.16
CA PRO A 233 5.64 26.02 -14.24
C PRO A 233 4.61 24.88 -14.38
N PRO A 234 3.46 25.14 -15.04
CA PRO A 234 2.51 24.08 -15.38
C PRO A 234 3.11 23.09 -16.40
N GLY A 235 2.56 21.88 -16.44
CA GLY A 235 3.03 20.81 -17.32
C GLY A 235 3.64 19.63 -16.57
N PRO A 236 4.27 18.68 -17.29
CA PRO A 236 4.88 17.50 -16.69
C PRO A 236 6.01 17.85 -15.72
N VAL A 237 5.91 17.39 -14.47
CA VAL A 237 6.94 17.56 -13.43
C VAL A 237 7.23 16.24 -12.72
N LEU A 238 8.44 16.08 -12.19
CA LEU A 238 8.77 15.00 -11.26
C LEU A 238 8.46 15.43 -9.84
N VAL A 239 7.75 14.58 -9.12
CA VAL A 239 7.57 14.70 -7.67
C VAL A 239 8.36 13.56 -7.03
N GLU A 240 9.40 13.90 -6.30
CA GLU A 240 10.17 12.97 -5.48
C GLU A 240 9.81 13.18 -4.00
N MET A 241 9.61 12.09 -3.28
CA MET A 241 9.37 12.09 -1.84
C MET A 241 10.33 11.11 -1.18
N ALA A 242 10.90 11.52 -0.06
CA ALA A 242 11.51 10.64 0.89
C ALA A 242 10.94 10.89 2.29
N HIS A 243 10.81 9.81 3.04
CA HIS A 243 10.26 9.81 4.38
C HIS A 243 11.17 8.97 5.28
N GLU A 244 11.33 9.40 6.53
CA GLU A 244 12.14 8.74 7.53
C GLU A 244 11.29 7.86 8.43
N GLY A 245 11.73 6.62 8.62
CA GLY A 245 11.11 5.66 9.54
C GLY A 245 10.01 4.83 8.88
N GLU A 246 9.17 4.24 9.72
CA GLU A 246 8.13 3.30 9.31
C GLU A 246 6.76 3.95 9.22
N GLY A 247 5.82 3.27 8.56
CA GLY A 247 4.42 3.64 8.47
C GLY A 247 3.98 4.11 7.09
N TYR A 248 2.68 4.29 6.92
CA TYR A 248 2.11 4.55 5.60
C TYR A 248 2.38 5.99 5.12
N VAL A 249 3.03 6.08 3.97
CA VAL A 249 3.27 7.32 3.24
C VAL A 249 2.33 7.39 2.05
N SER A 250 1.53 8.45 2.00
CA SER A 250 0.82 8.84 0.80
C SER A 250 0.98 10.31 0.47
N VAL A 251 1.00 10.60 -0.82
CA VAL A 251 1.06 11.96 -1.36
C VAL A 251 -0.05 12.10 -2.39
N HIS A 252 -0.94 13.06 -2.18
CA HIS A 252 -2.08 13.32 -3.06
C HIS A 252 -1.97 14.72 -3.68
N PRO A 253 -2.03 14.84 -5.01
CA PRO A 253 -2.35 16.11 -5.63
C PRO A 253 -3.72 16.59 -5.17
N LEU A 254 -3.83 17.89 -4.93
CA LEU A 254 -5.11 18.51 -4.60
C LEU A 254 -5.71 19.15 -5.83
N SER A 255 -6.99 18.86 -6.06
CA SER A 255 -7.81 19.52 -7.07
C SER A 255 -8.01 21.00 -6.76
N LYS A 256 -8.58 21.76 -7.70
CA LYS A 256 -8.95 23.16 -7.50
C LYS A 256 -9.92 23.40 -6.32
N TRP A 257 -10.56 22.34 -5.83
CA TRP A 257 -11.48 22.34 -4.69
C TRP A 257 -10.83 21.83 -3.39
N ASN A 258 -9.51 21.63 -3.38
CA ASN A 258 -8.76 21.01 -2.28
C ASN A 258 -9.22 19.61 -1.89
N ARG A 259 -9.86 18.89 -2.83
CA ARG A 259 -10.10 17.46 -2.69
C ARG A 259 -8.93 16.69 -3.25
N ASP A 260 -8.67 15.54 -2.66
CA ASP A 260 -7.65 14.63 -3.11
C ASP A 260 -7.96 14.10 -4.51
N GLU A 261 -6.95 14.12 -5.36
CA GLU A 261 -6.92 13.38 -6.60
C GLU A 261 -6.20 12.03 -6.37
N GLU A 262 -6.06 11.26 -7.45
CA GLU A 262 -5.35 9.98 -7.41
C GLU A 262 -3.96 10.16 -6.80
N PHE A 263 -3.61 9.28 -5.86
CA PHE A 263 -2.36 9.38 -5.13
C PHE A 263 -1.15 9.21 -6.05
N LEU A 264 -0.09 9.97 -5.77
CA LEU A 264 1.22 9.74 -6.34
C LEU A 264 1.86 8.52 -5.66
N PHE A 265 1.89 8.51 -4.34
CA PHE A 265 2.44 7.43 -3.54
C PHE A 265 1.41 6.94 -2.53
N ALA A 266 1.45 5.65 -2.24
CA ALA A 266 0.56 4.95 -1.34
C ALA A 266 1.27 3.67 -0.91
N ASN A 267 2.19 3.78 0.04
CA ASN A 267 3.02 2.64 0.40
C ASN A 267 3.44 2.69 1.88
N ALA A 268 3.71 1.53 2.46
CA ALA A 268 4.16 1.35 3.84
C ALA A 268 5.61 0.87 3.92
N LEU A 269 6.40 1.04 2.86
CA LEU A 269 7.83 0.70 2.87
C LEU A 269 8.55 1.54 3.94
N PRO A 270 9.44 0.93 4.74
CA PRO A 270 10.28 1.66 5.68
C PRO A 270 11.26 2.55 4.92
N ASP A 271 11.55 3.73 5.48
CA ASP A 271 12.40 4.75 4.87
C ASP A 271 12.01 5.02 3.40
N PHE A 272 10.69 5.17 3.19
CA PHE A 272 10.10 5.24 1.88
C PHE A 272 10.78 6.30 1.01
N ARG A 273 11.13 5.90 -0.21
CA ARG A 273 11.48 6.82 -1.29
C ARG A 273 10.71 6.45 -2.55
N GLY A 274 10.16 7.47 -3.19
CA GLY A 274 9.46 7.32 -4.46
C GLY A 274 9.58 8.54 -5.33
N CYS A 275 9.50 8.32 -6.63
CA CYS A 275 9.41 9.38 -7.63
C CYS A 275 8.29 9.06 -8.61
N LYS A 276 7.50 10.05 -9.02
CA LYS A 276 6.49 9.93 -10.08
C LYS A 276 6.41 11.21 -10.90
N ILE A 277 6.00 11.07 -12.15
CA ILE A 277 5.61 12.20 -12.99
C ILE A 277 4.16 12.58 -12.67
N LEU A 278 3.91 13.87 -12.54
CA LEU A 278 2.61 14.50 -12.35
C LEU A 278 2.43 15.63 -13.38
N GLU A 279 1.20 15.90 -13.79
CA GLU A 279 0.85 17.12 -14.53
C GLU A 279 0.61 18.29 -13.54
N ALA A 280 1.52 19.26 -13.48
CA ALA A 280 1.33 20.47 -12.69
C ALA A 280 0.23 21.36 -13.32
N PRO A 281 -0.74 21.85 -12.53
CA PRO A 281 -1.93 22.50 -13.06
C PRO A 281 -1.64 23.91 -13.61
N GLU A 282 -2.31 24.27 -14.70
CA GLU A 282 -2.31 25.63 -15.23
C GLU A 282 -3.17 26.58 -14.38
N GLY A 283 -2.68 27.81 -14.19
CA GLY A 283 -3.44 28.90 -13.54
C GLY A 283 -3.65 28.76 -12.03
N ARG A 284 -3.03 27.78 -11.37
CA ARG A 284 -3.06 27.64 -9.90
C ARG A 284 -1.78 26.96 -9.39
N PRO A 285 -1.39 27.18 -8.12
CA PRO A 285 -0.28 26.44 -7.53
C PRO A 285 -0.56 24.94 -7.48
N LEU A 286 0.49 24.14 -7.71
CA LEU A 286 0.48 22.72 -7.36
C LEU A 286 0.42 22.59 -5.83
N ARG A 287 -0.57 21.85 -5.34
CA ARG A 287 -0.73 21.57 -3.90
C ARG A 287 -0.73 20.06 -3.68
N LEU A 288 -0.01 19.63 -2.66
CA LEU A 288 0.20 18.21 -2.33
C LEU A 288 -0.17 17.98 -0.88
N ARG A 289 -1.12 17.09 -0.60
CA ARG A 289 -1.37 16.57 0.75
C ARG A 289 -0.45 15.40 0.99
N ILE A 290 0.39 15.53 2.01
CA ILE A 290 1.31 14.52 2.49
C ILE A 290 0.70 13.90 3.74
N VAL A 291 0.54 12.58 3.72
CA VAL A 291 0.25 11.77 4.91
C VAL A 291 1.44 10.86 5.07
N ALA A 292 2.37 11.27 5.93
CA ALA A 292 3.48 10.47 6.36
C ALA A 292 3.62 10.65 7.87
N PRO A 293 3.92 9.60 8.66
CA PRO A 293 4.46 9.78 10.00
C PRO A 293 5.87 10.41 9.90
N GLY A 294 6.50 10.81 11.00
CA GLY A 294 7.93 11.16 10.97
C GLY A 294 8.32 12.32 10.03
N ARG A 295 9.62 12.44 9.75
CA ARG A 295 10.18 13.50 8.89
C ARG A 295 10.08 13.13 7.42
N TRP A 296 9.97 14.14 6.58
CA TRP A 296 9.97 13.93 5.13
C TRP A 296 10.63 15.08 4.38
N VAL A 297 11.09 14.77 3.16
CA VAL A 297 11.59 15.72 2.16
C VAL A 297 10.84 15.48 0.86
N LEU A 298 10.22 16.53 0.32
CA LEU A 298 9.51 16.56 -0.94
C LEU A 298 10.28 17.45 -1.93
N ARG A 299 10.47 16.98 -3.16
CA ARG A 299 11.09 17.76 -4.22
C ARG A 299 10.22 17.75 -5.47
N VAL A 300 10.11 18.90 -6.14
CA VAL A 300 9.50 19.01 -7.48
C VAL A 300 10.57 19.45 -8.47
N LYS A 301 10.77 18.65 -9.52
CA LYS A 301 11.89 18.75 -10.46
C LYS A 301 11.43 18.72 -11.92
N PRO A 302 12.21 19.26 -12.88
CA PRO A 302 12.01 19.02 -14.30
C PRO A 302 11.98 17.53 -14.63
N VAL A 303 11.16 17.08 -15.58
CA VAL A 303 11.17 15.67 -16.03
C VAL A 303 12.51 15.25 -16.61
N ALA A 304 13.22 16.17 -17.25
CA ALA A 304 14.58 15.98 -17.73
C ALA A 304 15.60 15.60 -16.63
N ALA A 305 15.26 15.75 -15.35
CA ALA A 305 16.08 15.33 -14.22
C ALA A 305 15.84 13.86 -13.79
N ALA A 306 14.90 13.15 -14.42
CA ALA A 306 14.70 11.73 -14.17
C ALA A 306 15.92 10.94 -14.65
N ARG A 307 16.21 9.82 -13.99
CA ARG A 307 17.39 9.02 -14.35
C ARG A 307 17.22 8.41 -15.73
N ARG A 308 18.27 8.49 -16.53
CA ARG A 308 18.38 7.78 -17.80
C ARG A 308 18.95 6.39 -17.58
N ILE A 309 18.40 5.39 -18.26
CA ILE A 309 19.05 4.08 -18.38
C ILE A 309 19.90 4.02 -19.65
N GLU A 310 21.19 3.73 -19.49
CA GLU A 310 22.14 3.56 -20.60
C GLU A 310 22.67 2.12 -20.70
N THR A 311 22.91 1.48 -19.56
CA THR A 311 23.39 0.10 -19.48
C THR A 311 22.68 -0.64 -18.34
N VAL A 312 23.04 -0.33 -17.09
CA VAL A 312 22.46 -0.93 -15.89
C VAL A 312 21.98 0.18 -14.98
N LEU A 313 20.83 -0.02 -14.35
CA LEU A 313 20.25 0.92 -13.41
C LEU A 313 19.67 0.18 -12.20
N HIS A 314 20.12 0.57 -11.00
CA HIS A 314 19.61 0.01 -9.73
C HIS A 314 18.65 1.00 -9.07
N GLY A 315 17.62 0.49 -8.42
CA GLY A 315 16.67 1.32 -7.70
C GLY A 315 15.86 0.58 -6.66
N TYR A 316 14.93 1.32 -6.06
CA TYR A 316 14.02 0.87 -5.03
C TYR A 316 12.77 1.72 -5.10
N GLY A 317 11.60 1.11 -4.92
CA GLY A 317 10.35 1.84 -4.98
C GLY A 317 9.97 2.26 -6.42
N PRO A 318 8.92 3.08 -6.56
CA PRO A 318 8.49 3.61 -7.86
C PRO A 318 9.44 4.70 -8.35
N GLU A 319 9.79 4.64 -9.64
CA GLU A 319 10.63 5.64 -10.29
C GLU A 319 10.30 5.73 -11.80
N PRO A 320 10.14 6.94 -12.36
CA PRO A 320 10.14 7.14 -13.81
C PRO A 320 11.58 7.13 -14.34
N ILE A 321 11.80 6.43 -15.45
CA ILE A 321 13.12 6.23 -16.04
C ILE A 321 13.09 6.66 -17.50
N LEU A 322 14.06 7.45 -17.92
CA LEU A 322 14.15 7.97 -19.29
C LEU A 322 14.93 7.00 -20.16
N TYR A 323 14.43 6.77 -21.37
CA TYR A 323 15.13 5.98 -22.39
C TYR A 323 15.16 6.72 -23.73
N THR A 324 16.37 6.93 -24.26
CA THR A 324 16.62 7.63 -25.52
C THR A 324 17.35 6.76 -26.54
N GLY A 325 17.49 5.46 -26.26
CA GLY A 325 18.24 4.52 -27.09
C GLY A 325 17.44 3.96 -28.29
N PRO A 326 18.07 3.08 -29.09
CA PRO A 326 17.41 2.38 -30.20
C PRO A 326 16.39 1.34 -29.70
N VAL A 327 15.90 0.44 -30.55
CA VAL A 327 15.16 -0.75 -30.07
C VAL A 327 16.12 -1.59 -29.22
N ALA A 328 15.66 -2.03 -28.04
CA ALA A 328 16.45 -2.83 -27.09
C ALA A 328 15.55 -3.80 -26.33
N ASP A 329 16.16 -4.80 -25.69
CA ASP A 329 15.49 -5.62 -24.69
C ASP A 329 15.85 -5.11 -23.29
N LEU A 330 14.86 -4.94 -22.42
CA LEU A 330 15.08 -4.54 -21.04
C LEU A 330 14.92 -5.75 -20.14
N GLN A 331 16.02 -6.18 -19.53
CA GLN A 331 16.00 -7.16 -18.46
C GLN A 331 15.58 -6.48 -17.16
N VAL A 332 14.53 -7.01 -16.56
CA VAL A 332 13.97 -6.60 -15.28
C VAL A 332 14.26 -7.67 -14.24
N ASP A 333 15.08 -7.34 -13.25
CA ASP A 333 15.36 -8.14 -12.07
C ASP A 333 14.69 -7.47 -10.86
N PHE A 334 13.56 -8.00 -10.41
CA PHE A 334 12.86 -7.56 -9.20
C PHE A 334 13.06 -8.57 -8.08
N TYR A 335 13.62 -8.12 -6.96
CA TYR A 335 14.02 -8.99 -5.87
C TYR A 335 12.91 -9.19 -4.83
N GLY A 336 11.75 -8.57 -5.03
CA GLY A 336 10.62 -8.59 -4.12
C GLY A 336 10.85 -7.83 -2.83
N SER A 337 9.82 -7.77 -1.98
CA SER A 337 9.95 -7.35 -0.58
C SER A 337 9.46 -8.45 0.34
N LEU A 338 10.19 -8.67 1.43
CA LEU A 338 9.78 -9.59 2.51
C LEU A 338 8.59 -9.03 3.31
N GLU A 339 8.30 -7.74 3.18
CA GLU A 339 7.23 -7.05 3.91
C GLU A 339 5.88 -7.12 3.20
N ILE A 340 5.84 -7.51 1.91
CA ILE A 340 4.62 -7.47 1.06
C ILE A 340 4.51 -8.74 0.20
N ASP A 341 4.61 -9.93 0.79
CA ASP A 341 4.46 -11.25 0.12
C ASP A 341 5.12 -11.32 -1.29
N GLY A 342 6.40 -10.94 -1.34
CA GLY A 342 7.18 -10.92 -2.57
C GLY A 342 7.02 -9.67 -3.45
N GLY A 343 6.07 -8.78 -3.16
CA GLY A 343 5.91 -7.44 -3.71
C GLY A 343 5.22 -7.38 -5.08
N TYR A 344 4.56 -6.26 -5.38
CA TYR A 344 3.99 -5.98 -6.71
C TYR A 344 4.96 -5.16 -7.56
N ILE A 345 5.00 -5.48 -8.85
CA ILE A 345 5.75 -4.76 -9.86
C ILE A 345 4.88 -4.50 -11.10
N SER A 346 5.01 -3.31 -11.66
CA SER A 346 4.45 -2.96 -12.96
C SER A 346 5.37 -2.02 -13.72
N ALA A 347 5.48 -2.22 -15.04
CA ALA A 347 6.16 -1.31 -15.94
C ALA A 347 5.20 -0.89 -17.05
N TYR A 348 5.06 0.42 -17.21
CA TYR A 348 4.33 1.05 -18.30
C TYR A 348 5.29 1.91 -19.12
N THR A 349 4.95 2.19 -20.37
CA THR A 349 5.71 3.11 -21.21
C THR A 349 4.82 4.02 -22.02
N TYR A 350 5.35 5.19 -22.35
CA TYR A 350 4.79 6.05 -23.38
C TYR A 350 5.90 6.84 -24.07
N ARG A 351 5.71 7.08 -25.38
CA ARG A 351 6.58 7.98 -26.15
C ARG A 351 6.26 9.43 -25.78
N VAL A 352 7.28 10.28 -25.84
CA VAL A 352 7.17 11.69 -25.44
C VAL A 352 7.46 12.68 -26.56
N GLU A 353 7.93 12.23 -27.71
CA GLU A 353 8.22 13.07 -28.87
C GLU A 353 6.98 13.88 -29.30
N GLY A 354 7.13 15.21 -29.35
CA GLY A 354 6.05 16.14 -29.70
C GLY A 354 4.93 16.29 -28.67
N ARG A 355 5.05 15.67 -27.48
CA ARG A 355 4.04 15.77 -26.40
C ARG A 355 4.42 16.86 -25.41
N THR A 356 3.42 17.57 -24.89
CA THR A 356 3.60 18.64 -23.88
C THR A 356 2.87 18.38 -22.57
N THR A 357 2.08 17.31 -22.49
CA THR A 357 1.30 16.90 -21.31
C THR A 357 1.48 15.41 -21.04
N VAL A 358 1.33 15.00 -19.77
CA VAL A 358 1.38 13.58 -19.39
C VAL A 358 0.27 12.81 -20.12
N PRO A 359 0.63 11.76 -20.90
CA PRO A 359 -0.34 10.93 -21.59
C PRO A 359 -1.30 10.24 -20.60
N LYS A 360 -2.51 9.94 -21.07
CA LYS A 360 -3.45 9.06 -20.34
C LYS A 360 -3.41 7.62 -20.86
N ASP A 361 -2.87 7.47 -22.06
CA ASP A 361 -2.58 6.23 -22.77
C ASP A 361 -1.14 5.79 -22.47
N ASP A 362 -1.03 4.79 -21.61
CA ASP A 362 0.22 4.11 -21.28
C ASP A 362 0.18 2.69 -21.88
N ASP A 363 1.26 2.26 -22.53
CA ASP A 363 1.43 0.88 -22.96
C ASP A 363 1.92 0.03 -21.79
N LEU A 364 1.15 -0.99 -21.41
CA LEU A 364 1.57 -1.94 -20.38
C LEU A 364 2.67 -2.85 -20.93
N LEU A 365 3.86 -2.79 -20.33
CA LEU A 365 4.95 -3.70 -20.68
C LEU A 365 4.90 -4.99 -19.85
N MET A 366 4.64 -4.87 -18.54
CA MET A 366 4.51 -6.03 -17.65
C MET A 366 3.86 -5.68 -16.32
N THR A 367 3.22 -6.68 -15.71
CA THR A 367 2.88 -6.73 -14.28
C THR A 367 3.27 -8.08 -13.71
N ALA A 368 3.67 -8.14 -12.45
CA ALA A 368 3.85 -9.39 -11.72
C ALA A 368 3.74 -9.19 -10.21
N ASN A 369 3.59 -10.31 -9.50
CA ASN A 369 3.76 -10.41 -8.06
C ASN A 369 4.98 -11.27 -7.78
N GLY A 370 5.68 -11.00 -6.68
CA GLY A 370 6.81 -11.80 -6.27
C GLY A 370 8.11 -11.47 -7.01
N LYS A 371 9.18 -12.15 -6.59
CA LYS A 371 10.49 -12.07 -7.25
C LYS A 371 10.35 -12.42 -8.73
N LEU A 372 10.97 -11.62 -9.58
CA LEU A 372 10.87 -11.79 -11.03
C LEU A 372 12.19 -11.50 -11.71
N ARG A 373 12.51 -12.30 -12.72
CA ARG A 373 13.52 -12.00 -13.72
C ARG A 373 12.89 -12.15 -15.10
N ARG A 374 12.77 -11.06 -15.88
CA ARG A 374 12.07 -11.06 -17.16
C ARG A 374 12.66 -10.05 -18.14
N SER A 375 12.81 -10.44 -19.40
CA SER A 375 13.10 -9.50 -20.49
C SER A 375 11.79 -8.97 -21.10
N ILE A 376 11.74 -7.67 -21.40
CA ILE A 376 10.64 -7.01 -22.09
C ILE A 376 11.18 -6.16 -23.25
N PRO A 377 10.53 -6.16 -24.43
CA PRO A 377 11.00 -5.38 -25.56
C PRO A 377 10.72 -3.88 -25.35
N LEU A 378 11.70 -3.04 -25.66
CA LEU A 378 11.58 -1.59 -25.69
C LEU A 378 11.64 -1.08 -27.13
N GLN A 379 10.71 -0.18 -27.46
CA GLN A 379 10.77 0.60 -28.69
C GLN A 379 11.90 1.63 -28.61
N ALA A 380 12.32 2.16 -29.77
CA ALA A 380 13.23 3.28 -29.81
C ALA A 380 12.64 4.50 -29.08
N GLY A 381 13.51 5.20 -28.33
CA GLY A 381 13.15 6.41 -27.60
C GLY A 381 12.81 7.61 -28.51
N PRO A 382 12.55 8.80 -27.92
CA PRO A 382 12.48 9.04 -26.48
C PRO A 382 11.17 8.50 -25.87
N LEU A 383 11.31 7.76 -24.77
CA LEU A 383 10.18 7.24 -23.99
C LEU A 383 10.44 7.37 -22.49
N VAL A 384 9.34 7.39 -21.73
CA VAL A 384 9.36 7.30 -20.27
C VAL A 384 8.90 5.90 -19.88
N LEU A 385 9.71 5.22 -19.09
CA LEU A 385 9.33 4.00 -18.38
C LEU A 385 8.74 4.40 -17.02
N ARG A 386 7.43 4.22 -16.85
CA ARG A 386 6.75 4.37 -15.57
C ARG A 386 6.89 3.06 -14.80
N TYR A 387 7.93 2.98 -13.98
CA TYR A 387 8.24 1.77 -13.24
C TYR A 387 7.73 1.88 -11.80
N TYR A 388 6.92 0.90 -11.41
CA TYR A 388 6.48 0.72 -10.02
C TYR A 388 7.03 -0.59 -9.51
N ALA A 389 7.68 -0.55 -8.35
CA ALA A 389 8.11 -1.75 -7.65
C ALA A 389 7.99 -1.52 -6.14
N ALA A 390 7.42 -2.50 -5.44
CA ALA A 390 7.36 -2.51 -3.99
C ALA A 390 8.61 -3.20 -3.41
N GLY A 391 9.79 -2.60 -3.65
CA GLY A 391 11.08 -3.14 -3.21
C GLY A 391 12.24 -2.80 -4.15
N PRO A 392 13.43 -3.40 -3.94
CA PRO A 392 14.61 -3.19 -4.75
C PRO A 392 14.52 -3.87 -6.13
N TRP A 393 15.17 -3.28 -7.11
CA TRP A 393 15.19 -3.77 -8.49
C TRP A 393 16.48 -3.38 -9.23
N THR A 394 16.79 -4.16 -10.27
CA THR A 394 17.83 -3.87 -11.26
C THR A 394 17.22 -3.93 -12.64
N LEU A 395 17.53 -2.94 -13.45
CA LEU A 395 17.20 -2.88 -14.87
C LEU A 395 18.49 -2.96 -15.69
N THR A 396 18.52 -3.78 -16.71
CA THR A 396 19.67 -3.90 -17.63
C THR A 396 19.20 -3.84 -19.06
N LEU A 397 19.77 -2.93 -19.85
CA LEU A 397 19.58 -2.90 -21.30
C LEU A 397 20.43 -4.01 -21.92
N LEU A 398 19.78 -4.83 -22.72
CA LEU A 398 20.38 -5.88 -23.53
C LEU A 398 20.36 -5.41 -24.98
N ASP A 399 21.49 -5.57 -25.66
CA ASP A 399 21.55 -5.36 -27.10
C ASP A 399 20.66 -6.41 -27.79
N VAL A 400 19.78 -5.95 -28.67
CA VAL A 400 19.08 -6.85 -29.58
C VAL A 400 20.11 -7.21 -30.66
N ASP A 401 20.57 -8.47 -30.64
CA ASP A 401 21.47 -9.00 -31.67
C ASP A 401 20.93 -8.61 -33.05
N LYS A 402 21.65 -7.72 -33.74
CA LYS A 402 21.44 -7.52 -35.17
C LYS A 402 21.92 -8.81 -35.82
N GLY A 403 20.99 -9.70 -36.16
CA GLY A 403 21.29 -10.85 -37.01
C GLY A 403 22.11 -10.38 -38.23
N PRO A 404 23.02 -11.21 -38.76
CA PRO A 404 23.95 -10.78 -39.80
C PRO A 404 23.16 -10.21 -40.99
N SER A 405 23.49 -8.96 -41.31
CA SER A 405 22.99 -8.19 -42.46
C SER A 405 23.25 -8.87 -43.80
#